data_AF-A0AA96N4W0-F1
#
_entry.id   AF-A0AA96N4W0-F1
#
_cell.length_a   1.000
_cell.length_b   1.000
_cell.length_c   1.000
_cell.angle_alpha   90.00
_cell.angle_beta   90.00
_cell.angle_gamma   90.00
#
_symmetry.space_group_name_H-M   'P 1'
#
loop_
_entity.id
_entity.type
_entity.pdbx_description
1 polymer ?
#
loop_
_entity_poly.entity_id
_entity_poly.type
_entity_poly.pdbx_seq_one_letter_code
_entity_poly.pdbx_strand_id
1 'polypeptide(L)'
;MYSIQEKLDLLHNEIKEMGGIIDLDWCGKLLYTYYEHFNDNHPRYRAGSLLAFWGLLLDWEEESGFPFCTGIEEQDCHHFDKYLQEFLTYSSNIKKQYPNIYLAIVESLSQLDERDGWENEFPNIPSGLFNTARKKLLQNGVEKPSDDVYENVFREAEMPY
;
A
#
# COMPACT_ATOMS: atom_id res chain seq x y z
N MET A 1 21.15 6.01 5.77
CA MET A 1 20.07 5.59 4.86
C MET A 1 19.95 4.09 5.03
N TYR A 2 18.84 3.63 5.61
CA TYR A 2 18.61 2.20 5.81
C TYR A 2 18.38 1.53 4.47
N SER A 3 18.85 0.29 4.31
CA SER A 3 18.57 -0.52 3.14
C SER A 3 17.13 -1.03 3.15
N ILE A 4 16.56 -1.29 1.98
CA ILE A 4 15.26 -1.96 1.85
C ILE A 4 15.22 -3.28 2.64
N GLN A 5 16.33 -4.02 2.67
CA GLN A 5 16.43 -5.27 3.43
C GLN A 5 16.18 -5.05 4.92
N GLU A 6 16.87 -4.09 5.55
CA GLU A 6 16.69 -3.78 6.96
C GLU A 6 15.26 -3.32 7.26
N LYS A 7 14.64 -2.55 6.35
CA LYS A 7 13.27 -2.07 6.50
C LYS A 7 12.24 -3.20 6.41
N LEU A 8 12.44 -4.15 5.50
CA LEU A 8 11.57 -5.33 5.38
C LEU A 8 11.78 -6.34 6.51
N ASP A 9 13.02 -6.48 7.00
CA ASP A 9 13.30 -7.28 8.20
C ASP A 9 12.60 -6.67 9.43
N LEU A 10 12.62 -5.34 9.56
CA LEU A 10 11.90 -4.63 10.62
C LEU A 10 10.38 -4.78 10.49
N LEU A 11 9.82 -4.54 9.29
CA LEU A 11 8.38 -4.69 9.01
C LEU A 11 7.89 -6.09 9.39
N HIS A 12 8.67 -7.13 9.01
CA HIS A 12 8.35 -8.50 9.35
C HIS A 12 8.27 -8.70 10.88
N ASN A 13 9.25 -8.17 11.62
CA ASN A 13 9.27 -8.30 13.08
C ASN A 13 8.08 -7.58 13.73
N GLU A 14 7.77 -6.36 13.30
CA GLU A 14 6.65 -5.57 13.83
C GLU A 14 5.31 -6.29 13.53
N ILE A 15 5.11 -6.82 12.31
CA ILE A 15 3.90 -7.60 11.97
C ILE A 15 3.74 -8.81 12.90
N LYS A 16 4.83 -9.53 13.15
CA LYS A 16 4.84 -10.71 14.01
C LYS A 16 4.56 -10.36 15.47
N GLU A 17 5.11 -9.25 15.97
CA GLU A 17 4.93 -8.80 17.35
C GLU A 17 3.51 -8.29 17.60
N MET A 18 2.94 -7.56 16.64
CA MET A 18 1.59 -6.98 16.73
C MET A 18 0.48 -7.95 16.33
N GLY A 19 0.80 -9.02 15.61
CA GLY A 19 -0.17 -9.99 15.09
C GLY A 19 -1.00 -9.44 13.93
N GLY A 20 -0.47 -8.47 13.19
CA GLY A 20 -1.17 -7.76 12.13
C GLY A 20 -0.33 -6.64 11.52
N ILE A 21 -0.88 -5.95 10.51
CA ILE A 21 -0.19 -4.89 9.77
C ILE A 21 -0.76 -3.47 10.02
N ILE A 22 -1.71 -3.37 10.95
CA ILE A 22 -2.35 -2.12 11.39
C ILE A 22 -1.63 -1.61 12.66
N ASP A 23 -1.68 -0.30 12.91
CA ASP A 23 -1.08 0.42 14.03
C ASP A 23 0.45 0.29 14.12
N LEU A 24 1.12 0.13 12.97
CA LEU A 24 2.58 0.08 12.92
C LEU A 24 3.17 1.50 12.83
N ASP A 25 4.44 1.65 13.24
CA ASP A 25 5.15 2.94 13.24
C ASP A 25 5.61 3.37 11.83
N TRP A 26 4.63 3.58 10.93
CA TRP A 26 4.81 3.89 9.51
C TRP A 26 5.61 5.17 9.26
N CYS A 27 5.29 6.25 9.98
CA CYS A 27 5.98 7.54 9.83
C CYS A 27 7.25 7.66 10.68
N GLY A 28 7.55 6.67 11.54
CA GLY A 28 8.78 6.62 12.33
C GLY A 28 9.74 5.55 11.82
N LYS A 29 9.85 4.44 12.56
CA LYS A 29 10.84 3.39 12.25
C LYS A 29 10.61 2.73 10.89
N LEU A 30 9.37 2.65 10.39
CA LEU A 30 9.07 2.01 9.11
C LEU A 30 9.09 2.99 7.93
N LEU A 31 9.33 4.28 8.16
CA LEU A 31 9.34 5.30 7.11
C LEU A 31 10.42 4.97 6.07
N TYR A 32 9.98 4.72 4.84
CA TYR A 32 10.84 4.34 3.71
C TYR A 32 10.09 4.47 2.38
N THR A 33 10.82 4.68 1.28
CA THR A 33 10.30 4.81 -0.09
C THR A 33 10.00 3.45 -0.72
N TYR A 34 9.11 2.66 -0.11
CA TYR A 34 8.79 1.30 -0.58
C TYR A 34 8.32 1.25 -2.05
N TYR A 35 7.65 2.30 -2.54
CA TYR A 35 7.19 2.40 -3.92
C TYR A 35 8.31 2.21 -4.96
N GLU A 36 9.57 2.56 -4.63
CA GLU A 36 10.72 2.40 -5.54
C GLU A 36 11.04 0.93 -5.85
N HIS A 37 10.48 -0.01 -5.08
CA HIS A 37 10.77 -1.44 -5.19
C HIS A 37 9.60 -2.28 -5.72
N PHE A 38 8.51 -1.67 -6.20
CA PHE A 38 7.36 -2.41 -6.76
C PHE A 38 7.70 -3.26 -7.99
N ASN A 39 8.78 -2.90 -8.70
CA ASN A 39 9.31 -3.66 -9.82
C ASN A 39 10.81 -4.01 -9.62
N ASP A 40 11.25 -4.14 -8.37
CA ASP A 40 12.60 -4.61 -8.03
C ASP A 40 12.89 -5.98 -8.66
N ASN A 41 14.14 -6.33 -8.94
CA ASN A 41 14.48 -7.68 -9.43
C ASN A 41 14.34 -8.75 -8.34
N HIS A 42 14.50 -8.38 -7.08
CA HIS A 42 14.41 -9.28 -5.94
C HIS A 42 12.95 -9.51 -5.53
N PRO A 43 12.43 -10.76 -5.59
CA PRO A 43 11.02 -11.06 -5.30
C PRO A 43 10.58 -10.61 -3.90
N ARG A 44 11.43 -10.84 -2.88
CA ARG A 44 11.20 -10.36 -1.51
C ARG A 44 10.99 -8.85 -1.43
N TYR A 45 11.77 -8.06 -2.16
CA TYR A 45 11.69 -6.61 -2.09
C TYR A 45 10.41 -6.11 -2.77
N ARG A 46 10.03 -6.73 -3.90
CA ARG A 46 8.73 -6.45 -4.54
C ARG A 46 7.56 -6.77 -3.61
N ALA A 47 7.48 -8.01 -3.14
CA ALA A 47 6.34 -8.48 -2.36
C ALA A 47 6.23 -7.73 -1.03
N GLY A 48 7.36 -7.56 -0.32
CA GLY A 48 7.40 -6.81 0.94
C GLY A 48 7.04 -5.33 0.78
N SER A 49 7.45 -4.69 -0.32
CA SER A 49 7.10 -3.30 -0.57
C SER A 49 5.62 -3.11 -0.92
N LEU A 50 5.05 -4.04 -1.69
CA LEU A 50 3.61 -4.04 -1.96
C LEU A 50 2.80 -4.31 -0.69
N LEU A 51 3.26 -5.23 0.16
CA LEU A 51 2.67 -5.47 1.47
C LEU A 51 2.72 -4.21 2.34
N ALA A 52 3.86 -3.49 2.37
CA ALA A 52 3.98 -2.23 3.09
C ALA A 52 2.98 -1.18 2.56
N PHE A 53 2.79 -1.09 1.24
CA PHE A 53 1.80 -0.19 0.66
C PHE A 53 0.37 -0.53 1.09
N TRP A 54 0.03 -1.81 1.09
CA TRP A 54 -1.27 -2.24 1.60
C TRP A 54 -1.45 -1.93 3.09
N GLY A 55 -0.41 -2.14 3.91
CA GLY A 55 -0.42 -1.78 5.33
C GLY A 55 -0.70 -0.28 5.56
N LEU A 56 -0.05 0.59 4.79
CA LEU A 56 -0.29 2.03 4.83
C LEU A 56 -1.74 2.41 4.46
N LEU A 57 -2.34 1.69 3.51
CA LEU A 57 -3.73 1.89 3.11
C LEU A 57 -4.70 1.43 4.20
N LEU A 58 -4.45 0.26 4.80
CA LEU A 58 -5.28 -0.29 5.87
C LEU A 58 -5.29 0.61 7.11
N ASP A 59 -4.13 1.16 7.49
CA ASP A 59 -4.04 2.09 8.62
C ASP A 59 -4.95 3.32 8.43
N TRP A 60 -5.02 3.80 7.19
CA TRP A 60 -5.88 4.90 6.79
C TRP A 60 -7.36 4.50 6.71
N GLU A 61 -7.65 3.32 6.18
CA GLU A 61 -8.99 2.74 6.03
C GLU A 61 -9.65 2.58 7.41
N GLU A 62 -8.93 2.04 8.39
CA GLU A 62 -9.41 1.82 9.76
C GLU A 62 -9.37 3.08 10.64
N GLU A 63 -8.91 4.23 10.10
CA GLU A 63 -8.68 5.47 10.84
C GLU A 63 -7.72 5.30 12.04
N SER A 64 -6.91 4.24 11.98
CA SER A 64 -5.89 3.84 12.95
C SER A 64 -4.65 4.73 12.87
N GLY A 65 -4.32 5.17 11.66
CA GLY A 65 -3.21 6.07 11.39
C GLY A 65 -3.38 6.78 10.04
N PHE A 66 -2.75 7.95 9.90
CA PHE A 66 -2.77 8.74 8.66
C PHE A 66 -1.36 8.86 8.09
N PRO A 67 -0.81 7.77 7.51
CA PRO A 67 0.60 7.75 7.15
C PRO A 67 0.96 8.54 5.89
N PHE A 68 -0.03 8.97 5.09
CA PHE A 68 0.19 9.70 3.84
C PHE A 68 0.15 11.22 4.01
N CYS A 69 0.94 11.93 3.19
CA CYS A 69 0.93 13.38 3.13
C CYS A 69 -0.27 13.92 2.34
N THR A 70 -1.11 14.72 3.02
CA THR A 70 -2.25 15.48 2.47
C THR A 70 -1.88 16.92 2.09
N GLY A 71 -0.68 17.39 2.47
CA GLY A 71 -0.13 18.70 2.10
C GLY A 71 -0.14 19.73 3.22
N ILE A 72 -0.51 19.34 4.44
CA ILE A 72 -0.53 20.21 5.63
C ILE A 72 0.42 19.73 6.74
N GLU A 73 1.16 18.64 6.50
CA GLU A 73 1.97 17.98 7.52
C GLU A 73 3.25 18.75 7.85
N GLU A 74 3.60 18.79 9.13
CA GLU A 74 4.88 19.32 9.64
C GLU A 74 5.94 18.22 9.88
N GLN A 75 5.55 16.95 9.70
CA GLN A 75 6.39 15.77 9.95
C GLN A 75 6.54 14.91 8.69
N ASP A 76 7.56 14.04 8.68
CA ASP A 76 7.80 13.14 7.56
C ASP A 76 6.65 12.11 7.42
N CYS A 77 6.14 11.96 6.20
CA CYS A 77 5.01 11.10 5.84
C CYS A 77 5.24 10.46 4.47
N HIS A 78 4.40 9.48 4.12
CA HIS A 78 4.46 8.78 2.84
C HIS A 78 3.77 9.58 1.72
N HIS A 79 4.35 9.60 0.53
CA HIS A 79 3.81 10.32 -0.61
C HIS A 79 2.82 9.47 -1.42
N PHE A 80 1.51 9.57 -1.12
CA PHE A 80 0.48 8.75 -1.78
C PHE A 80 0.53 8.81 -3.31
N ASP A 81 0.82 9.97 -3.90
CA ASP A 81 0.95 10.14 -5.35
C ASP A 81 2.04 9.22 -5.94
N LYS A 82 3.17 9.07 -5.26
CA LYS A 82 4.29 8.20 -5.69
C LYS A 82 3.91 6.73 -5.64
N TYR A 83 3.30 6.30 -4.54
CA TYR A 83 2.80 4.93 -4.41
C TYR A 83 1.79 4.60 -5.49
N LEU A 84 0.78 5.46 -5.67
CA LEU A 84 -0.25 5.25 -6.68
C LEU A 84 0.33 5.26 -8.10
N GLN A 85 1.24 6.18 -8.42
CA GLN A 85 1.87 6.25 -9.74
C GLN A 85 2.68 4.98 -10.07
N GLU A 86 3.52 4.51 -9.15
CA GLU A 86 4.32 3.30 -9.36
C GLU A 86 3.43 2.05 -9.44
N PHE A 87 2.42 1.94 -8.57
CA PHE A 87 1.46 0.84 -8.61
C PHE A 87 0.72 0.80 -9.95
N LEU A 88 0.26 1.94 -10.47
CA LEU A 88 -0.39 2.01 -11.79
C LEU A 88 0.54 1.64 -12.94
N THR A 89 1.82 1.99 -12.82
CA THR A 89 2.86 1.72 -13.83
C THR A 89 3.08 0.21 -13.96
N TYR A 90 3.12 -0.51 -12.84
CA TYR A 90 3.42 -1.95 -12.80
C TYR A 90 2.21 -2.85 -12.54
N SER A 91 1.01 -2.29 -12.45
CA SER A 91 -0.25 -2.96 -12.08
C SER A 91 -0.47 -4.31 -12.76
N SER A 92 -0.26 -4.39 -14.08
CA SER A 92 -0.44 -5.64 -14.84
C SER A 92 0.55 -6.74 -14.42
N ASN A 93 1.80 -6.36 -14.14
CA ASN A 93 2.83 -7.30 -13.69
C ASN A 93 2.58 -7.73 -12.24
N ILE A 94 2.22 -6.77 -11.37
CA ILE A 94 1.87 -7.00 -9.97
C ILE A 94 0.69 -7.97 -9.88
N LYS A 95 -0.41 -7.71 -10.61
CA LYS A 95 -1.58 -8.60 -10.65
C LYS A 95 -1.24 -10.03 -11.05
N LYS A 96 -0.27 -10.23 -11.93
CA LYS A 96 0.16 -11.55 -12.39
C LYS A 96 1.01 -12.29 -11.35
N GLN A 97 1.89 -11.57 -10.65
CA GLN A 97 2.84 -12.17 -9.71
C GLN A 97 2.27 -12.32 -8.30
N TYR A 98 1.47 -11.35 -7.86
CA TYR A 98 0.93 -11.21 -6.51
C TYR A 98 -0.57 -10.88 -6.59
N PRO A 99 -1.41 -11.80 -7.09
CA PRO A 99 -2.83 -11.52 -7.32
C PRO A 99 -3.60 -11.15 -6.06
N ASN A 100 -3.28 -11.73 -4.90
CA ASN A 100 -3.97 -11.41 -3.65
C ASN A 100 -3.54 -10.04 -3.11
N ILE A 101 -2.23 -9.74 -3.12
CA ILE A 101 -1.73 -8.39 -2.76
C ILE A 101 -2.32 -7.33 -3.68
N TYR A 102 -2.36 -7.60 -4.99
CA TYR A 102 -2.98 -6.70 -5.95
C TYR A 102 -4.46 -6.43 -5.63
N LEU A 103 -5.22 -7.49 -5.35
CA LEU A 103 -6.65 -7.38 -5.08
C LEU A 103 -6.90 -6.57 -3.80
N ALA A 104 -6.15 -6.86 -2.73
CA ALA A 104 -6.27 -6.16 -1.45
C ALA A 104 -5.95 -4.67 -1.58
N ILE A 105 -4.87 -4.30 -2.30
CA ILE A 105 -4.54 -2.90 -2.58
C ILE A 105 -5.65 -2.22 -3.37
N VAL A 106 -6.17 -2.86 -4.42
CA VAL A 106 -7.24 -2.28 -5.26
C VAL A 106 -8.53 -2.09 -4.46
N GLU A 107 -8.86 -3.00 -3.55
CA GLU A 107 -10.00 -2.83 -2.66
C GLU A 107 -9.82 -1.65 -1.71
N SER A 108 -8.73 -1.60 -0.94
CA SER A 108 -8.50 -0.47 -0.02
C SER A 108 -8.48 0.88 -0.74
N LEU A 109 -7.90 0.92 -1.94
CA LEU A 109 -7.95 2.11 -2.81
C LEU A 109 -9.40 2.49 -3.20
N SER A 110 -10.24 1.50 -3.55
CA SER A 110 -11.65 1.74 -3.88
C SER A 110 -12.42 2.27 -2.68
N GLN A 111 -12.23 1.67 -1.50
CA GLN A 111 -12.89 2.09 -0.28
C GLN A 111 -12.53 3.52 0.12
N LEU A 112 -11.24 3.87 0.04
CA LEU A 112 -10.77 5.22 0.29
C LEU A 112 -11.40 6.25 -0.67
N ASP A 113 -11.56 5.88 -1.95
CA ASP A 113 -12.20 6.76 -2.93
C ASP A 113 -13.72 6.88 -2.72
N GLU A 114 -14.39 5.80 -2.29
CA GLU A 114 -15.83 5.77 -2.07
C GLU A 114 -16.25 6.52 -0.81
N ARG A 115 -15.44 6.48 0.26
CA ARG A 115 -15.75 7.12 1.55
C ARG A 115 -15.70 8.64 1.45
N ASP A 116 -14.55 9.17 1.05
CA ASP A 116 -14.27 10.61 1.12
C ASP A 116 -13.92 11.21 -0.25
N GLY A 117 -13.52 10.39 -1.21
CA GLY A 117 -13.02 10.81 -2.53
C GLY A 117 -11.57 11.30 -2.45
N TRP A 118 -10.71 10.76 -3.32
CA TRP A 118 -9.28 11.06 -3.27
C TRP A 118 -8.94 12.55 -3.39
N GLU A 119 -9.69 13.33 -4.16
CA GLU A 119 -9.47 14.78 -4.28
C GLU A 119 -9.70 15.54 -2.98
N ASN A 120 -10.60 15.05 -2.11
CA ASN A 120 -10.88 15.69 -0.83
C ASN A 120 -9.80 15.33 0.21
N GLU A 121 -9.38 14.07 0.24
CA GLU A 121 -8.34 13.59 1.17
C GLU A 121 -6.94 14.08 0.79
N PHE A 122 -6.64 14.17 -0.50
CA PHE A 122 -5.33 14.56 -1.01
C PHE A 122 -5.44 15.75 -1.96
N PRO A 123 -5.80 16.95 -1.47
CA PRO A 123 -6.03 18.13 -2.30
C PRO A 123 -4.74 18.65 -2.96
N ASN A 124 -3.58 18.24 -2.44
CA ASN A 124 -2.25 18.51 -3.00
C ASN A 124 -1.93 17.68 -4.26
N ILE A 125 -2.70 16.62 -4.56
CA ILE A 125 -2.46 15.72 -5.69
C ILE A 125 -3.36 16.10 -6.88
N PRO A 126 -2.82 16.21 -8.11
CA PRO A 126 -3.65 16.51 -9.28
C PRO A 126 -4.69 15.43 -9.58
N SER A 127 -5.95 15.82 -9.75
CA SER A 127 -7.08 14.91 -10.08
C SER A 127 -6.86 14.06 -11.34
N GLY A 128 -5.94 14.47 -12.23
CA GLY A 128 -5.54 13.68 -13.39
C GLY A 128 -4.97 12.30 -13.03
N LEU A 129 -4.25 12.20 -11.91
CA LEU A 129 -3.74 10.93 -11.40
C LEU A 129 -4.89 10.03 -10.94
N PHE A 130 -5.82 10.58 -10.15
CA PHE A 130 -7.01 9.89 -9.65
C PHE A 130 -7.92 9.39 -10.77
N ASN A 131 -8.19 10.23 -11.76
CA ASN A 131 -8.96 9.84 -12.94
C ASN A 131 -8.30 8.68 -13.70
N THR A 132 -6.97 8.68 -13.80
CA THR A 132 -6.21 7.59 -14.42
C THR A 132 -6.32 6.30 -13.59
N ALA A 133 -6.21 6.42 -12.26
CA ALA A 133 -6.33 5.30 -11.34
C ALA A 133 -7.71 4.66 -11.39
N ARG A 134 -8.80 5.44 -11.25
CA ARG A 134 -10.19 4.97 -11.37
C ARG A 134 -10.41 4.20 -12.67
N LYS A 135 -9.95 4.77 -13.79
CA LYS A 135 -10.09 4.14 -15.12
C LYS A 135 -9.33 2.82 -15.24
N LYS A 136 -8.13 2.73 -14.67
CA LYS A 136 -7.27 1.53 -14.79
C LYS A 136 -7.64 0.42 -13.79
N LEU A 137 -8.01 0.79 -12.57
CA LEU A 137 -8.16 -0.14 -11.46
C LEU A 137 -9.62 -0.45 -11.14
N LEU A 138 -10.51 0.54 -11.22
CA LEU A 138 -11.86 0.46 -10.64
C LEU A 138 -12.98 0.36 -11.70
N GLN A 139 -12.69 0.63 -12.97
CA GLN A 139 -13.71 0.76 -14.02
C GLN A 139 -14.58 -0.49 -14.25
N ASN A 140 -14.10 -1.68 -13.88
CA ASN A 140 -14.84 -2.93 -14.02
C ASN A 140 -15.53 -3.39 -12.73
N GLY A 141 -15.59 -2.52 -11.72
CA GLY A 141 -15.96 -2.89 -10.35
C GLY A 141 -14.82 -3.60 -9.63
N VAL A 142 -14.74 -3.40 -8.33
CA VAL A 142 -13.83 -4.16 -7.47
C VAL A 142 -14.62 -5.32 -6.89
N GLU A 143 -14.21 -6.54 -7.22
CA GLU A 143 -14.74 -7.73 -6.55
C GLU A 143 -14.29 -7.69 -5.10
N LYS A 144 -15.23 -7.74 -4.16
CA LYS A 144 -14.89 -7.91 -2.75
C LYS A 144 -14.10 -9.22 -2.62
N PRO A 145 -12.87 -9.17 -2.08
CA PRO A 145 -12.12 -10.36 -1.79
C PRO A 145 -12.86 -11.22 -0.76
N SER A 146 -12.63 -12.52 -0.86
CA SER A 146 -13.02 -13.46 0.18
C SER A 146 -12.12 -13.31 1.41
N ASP A 147 -12.61 -13.76 2.57
CA ASP A 147 -11.89 -13.65 3.85
C ASP A 147 -10.46 -14.26 3.81
N ASP A 148 -10.21 -15.24 2.93
CA ASP A 148 -8.90 -15.88 2.76
C ASP A 148 -7.86 -15.00 2.03
N VAL A 149 -8.28 -13.90 1.39
CA VAL A 149 -7.36 -13.01 0.67
C VAL A 149 -6.36 -12.38 1.63
N TYR A 150 -6.78 -12.00 2.85
CA TYR A 150 -5.88 -11.45 3.86
C TYR A 150 -4.76 -12.44 4.23
N GLU A 151 -5.10 -13.71 4.48
CA GLU A 151 -4.08 -14.75 4.74
C GLU A 151 -3.19 -15.00 3.52
N ASN A 152 -3.79 -14.99 2.33
CA ASN A 152 -3.06 -15.20 1.08
C ASN A 152 -2.12 -14.03 0.74
N VAL A 153 -2.43 -12.80 1.17
CA VAL A 153 -1.54 -11.62 1.06
C VAL A 153 -0.25 -11.86 1.82
N PHE A 154 -0.32 -12.26 3.10
CA PHE A 154 0.87 -12.56 3.88
C PHE A 154 1.65 -13.73 3.28
N ARG A 155 0.96 -14.76 2.78
CA ARG A 155 1.59 -15.89 2.10
C ARG A 155 2.34 -15.48 0.83
N GLU A 156 1.77 -14.62 0.00
CA GLU A 156 2.42 -14.07 -1.21
C GLU A 156 3.67 -13.24 -0.87
N ALA A 157 3.66 -12.58 0.28
CA ALA A 157 4.79 -11.80 0.79
C ALA A 157 5.84 -12.64 1.54
N GLU A 158 5.68 -13.97 1.60
CA GLU A 158 6.51 -14.87 2.43
C GLU A 158 6.56 -14.44 3.90
N MET A 159 5.46 -13.86 4.41
CA MET A 159 5.29 -13.46 5.80
C MET A 159 4.53 -14.55 6.58
N PRO A 160 4.94 -14.85 7.83
CA PRO A 160 4.17 -15.73 8.69
C PRO A 160 2.85 -15.06 9.07
N TYR A 161 1.76 -15.83 8.99
CA TYR A 161 0.45 -15.52 9.54
C TYR A 161 0.19 -16.50 10.69
#